data_AF-A0A3N5PJH0-F1
#
_entry.id   AF-A0A3N5PJH0-F1
#
_cell.length_a   1.000
_cell.length_b   1.000
_cell.length_c   1.000
_cell.angle_alpha   90.00
_cell.angle_beta   90.00
_cell.angle_gamma   90.00
#
_symmetry.space_group_name_H-M   'P 1'
#
loop_
_entity.id
_entity.type
_entity.pdbx_description
1 polymer ?
#
loop_
_entity_poly.entity_id
_entity_poly.type
_entity_poly.pdbx_seq_one_letter_code
_entity_poly.pdbx_strand_id
1 'polypeptide(L)'
;MMRIPSVAITIALSAFAAAVITTNPAAQRAVPRPVAGHEGELFTNSDQCLACHNGMKTPSGEDVSIGTSWRTSMMANAARDPYWHAGVRREVMDHPAASAAIQDECSKCHMPMARTEAHLNGAEGEVFAHLPVARADGRVDRLAHDGVACSLCHQITDQNLGSPASFTGGYVVTPPGTAAPRPMFGPFQIERGVTAIMRSATGFQPTEALHVRQSELCATCHTLITKALGPNGDVIGELPEQMPFQEWKHSAYVSEERSCQSCHMPVVQEETPIASVLGAPRKGFARHTFVGGNFFMQRMLGRYRDDLGVLATVDEMDAAVKATLNNLQTSTARVFVDRAELSNGRLLADVRIENLTGHKLPTGYPSRRAWLHVTVRDRSGRTVFESGAVDPRGSIAGNDNDMNAHSVEPHYTEIRQRDQVQ
;
A
#
# COMPACT_ATOMS: atom_id res chain seq x y z
N MET A 1 -51.02 52.17 54.33
CA MET A 1 -49.98 53.03 54.94
C MET A 1 -48.74 53.02 54.05
N MET A 2 -48.30 54.24 53.72
CA MET A 2 -47.00 54.72 53.20
C MET A 2 -45.79 53.75 53.19
N ARG A 3 -45.33 53.41 51.98
CA ARG A 3 -44.07 53.80 51.27
C ARG A 3 -42.74 54.09 52.04
N ILE A 4 -41.64 53.57 51.43
CA ILE A 4 -40.23 54.08 51.25
C ILE A 4 -39.14 53.40 52.13
N PRO A 5 -37.91 53.09 51.61
CA PRO A 5 -37.50 52.60 50.28
C PRO A 5 -36.39 51.50 50.32
N SER A 6 -36.09 50.92 49.16
CA SER A 6 -34.95 50.04 48.90
C SER A 6 -33.64 50.84 48.70
N VAL A 7 -32.53 50.33 49.22
CA VAL A 7 -31.16 50.78 48.89
C VAL A 7 -30.43 49.62 48.25
N ALA A 8 -30.08 49.78 46.97
CA ALA A 8 -29.18 48.89 46.24
C ALA A 8 -27.76 49.49 46.28
N ILE A 9 -26.79 48.71 46.76
CA ILE A 9 -25.37 49.09 46.78
C ILE A 9 -24.74 48.56 45.49
N THR A 10 -24.34 49.48 44.61
CA THR A 10 -23.57 49.20 43.40
C THR A 10 -22.09 49.19 43.76
N ILE A 11 -21.44 48.03 43.71
CA ILE A 11 -19.98 47.93 43.77
C ILE A 11 -19.46 47.94 42.34
N ALA A 12 -18.83 49.05 41.95
CA ALA A 12 -18.10 49.16 40.70
C ALA A 12 -16.74 48.46 40.84
N LEU A 13 -16.57 47.29 40.22
CA LEU A 13 -15.24 46.70 40.01
C LEU A 13 -14.66 47.29 38.71
N SER A 14 -13.67 48.15 38.87
CA SER A 14 -12.80 48.65 37.82
C SER A 14 -11.90 47.52 37.31
N ALA A 15 -12.24 46.95 36.15
CA ALA A 15 -11.37 46.01 35.45
C ALA A 15 -10.18 46.76 34.83
N PHE A 16 -9.02 46.70 35.48
CA PHE A 16 -7.75 47.00 34.83
C PHE A 16 -7.45 45.87 33.84
N ALA A 17 -7.66 46.14 32.55
CA ALA A 17 -7.15 45.30 31.49
C ALA A 17 -5.63 45.47 31.41
N ALA A 18 -4.90 44.62 32.12
CA ALA A 18 -3.47 44.43 31.87
C ALA A 18 -3.34 43.74 30.50
N ALA A 19 -3.03 44.53 29.47
CA ALA A 19 -2.66 44.01 28.16
C ALA A 19 -1.32 43.26 28.31
N VAL A 20 -1.40 41.95 28.54
CA VAL A 20 -0.26 41.06 28.33
C VAL A 20 -0.08 40.98 26.82
N ILE A 21 0.85 41.76 26.31
CA ILE A 21 1.37 41.62 24.95
C ILE A 21 2.13 40.30 24.93
N THR A 22 1.43 39.20 24.66
CA THR A 22 2.08 38.00 24.17
C THR A 22 2.57 38.33 22.77
N THR A 23 3.85 38.61 22.63
CA THR A 23 4.51 38.60 21.33
C THR A 23 4.41 37.17 20.82
N ASN A 24 3.36 36.90 20.05
CA ASN A 24 3.27 35.72 19.21
C ASN A 24 4.53 35.78 18.32
N PRO A 25 5.52 34.88 18.47
CA PRO A 25 6.54 34.81 17.45
C PRO A 25 5.77 34.40 16.21
N ALA A 26 5.68 35.33 15.24
CA ALA A 26 5.11 35.04 13.95
C ALA A 26 5.68 33.69 13.53
N ALA A 27 4.78 32.72 13.30
CA ALA A 27 5.15 31.47 12.68
C ALA A 27 5.87 31.86 11.40
N GLN A 28 7.20 31.84 11.45
CA GLN A 28 8.04 31.98 10.29
C GLN A 28 7.66 30.77 9.45
N ARG A 29 6.78 30.98 8.47
CA ARG A 29 6.67 30.09 7.33
C ARG A 29 8.10 29.96 6.84
N ALA A 30 8.70 28.80 7.11
CA ALA A 30 10.00 28.46 6.58
C ALA A 30 9.85 28.63 5.07
N VAL A 31 10.47 29.68 4.54
CA VAL A 31 10.66 29.83 3.10
C VAL A 31 11.50 28.61 2.73
N PRO A 32 11.05 27.73 1.81
CA PRO A 32 11.87 26.62 1.37
C PRO A 32 13.18 27.20 0.89
N ARG A 33 14.30 26.82 1.53
CA ARG A 33 15.61 27.12 0.97
C ARG A 33 15.65 26.42 -0.40
N PRO A 34 16.10 27.09 -1.47
CA PRO A 34 16.31 26.40 -2.73
C PRO A 34 17.26 25.25 -2.45
N VAL A 35 16.79 24.02 -2.68
CA VAL A 35 17.63 22.84 -2.52
C VAL A 35 18.73 22.95 -3.56
N ALA A 36 19.98 22.88 -3.12
CA ALA A 36 21.11 22.80 -4.04
C ALA A 36 20.86 21.65 -5.03
N GLY A 37 21.16 21.87 -6.31
CA GLY A 37 20.87 20.91 -7.37
C GLY A 37 21.40 19.51 -7.04
N HIS A 38 20.52 18.51 -7.18
CA HIS A 38 20.81 17.09 -6.96
C HIS A 38 21.53 16.50 -8.20
N GLU A 39 22.61 17.12 -8.65
CA GLU A 39 23.39 16.51 -9.73
C GLU A 39 24.14 15.29 -9.18
N GLY A 40 23.66 14.09 -9.52
CA GLY A 40 24.35 12.83 -9.26
C GLY A 40 23.65 11.84 -8.32
N GLU A 41 22.59 12.23 -7.62
CA GLU A 41 21.82 11.28 -6.79
C GLU A 41 20.98 10.33 -7.67
N LEU A 42 20.85 9.07 -7.26
CA LEU A 42 20.05 8.10 -8.01
C LEU A 42 18.57 8.25 -7.72
N PHE A 43 18.20 8.34 -6.44
CA PHE A 43 16.82 8.53 -6.00
C PHE A 43 16.70 9.83 -5.22
N THR A 44 15.48 10.38 -5.25
CA THR A 44 15.07 11.44 -4.33
C THR A 44 13.88 11.00 -3.52
N ASN A 45 13.67 11.64 -2.39
CA ASN A 45 12.52 11.40 -1.53
C ASN A 45 11.23 11.95 -2.19
N SER A 46 10.08 11.38 -1.82
CA SER A 46 8.80 11.66 -2.45
C SER A 46 8.35 13.09 -2.24
N ASP A 47 8.77 13.76 -1.16
CA ASP A 47 8.45 15.15 -0.84
C ASP A 47 8.76 16.12 -2.00
N GLN A 48 9.85 15.89 -2.74
CA GLN A 48 10.22 16.65 -3.93
C GLN A 48 9.16 16.54 -5.04
N CYS A 49 8.54 15.36 -5.18
CA CYS A 49 7.49 15.12 -6.16
C CYS A 49 6.15 15.71 -5.69
N LEU A 50 5.83 15.59 -4.40
CA LEU A 50 4.55 16.01 -3.83
C LEU A 50 4.31 17.52 -3.93
N ALA A 51 5.38 18.33 -4.04
CA ALA A 51 5.26 19.76 -4.24
C ALA A 51 4.47 20.14 -5.51
N CYS A 52 4.51 19.31 -6.55
CA CYS A 52 3.79 19.54 -7.81
C CYS A 52 2.76 18.46 -8.13
N HIS A 53 2.85 17.26 -7.56
CA HIS A 53 1.94 16.16 -7.81
C HIS A 53 0.90 15.98 -6.69
N ASN A 54 0.55 17.06 -6.00
CA ASN A 54 -0.49 17.10 -4.98
C ASN A 54 -1.40 18.33 -5.16
N GLY A 55 -2.62 18.26 -4.65
CA GLY A 55 -3.63 19.33 -4.77
C GLY A 55 -4.31 19.40 -6.14
N MET A 56 -4.23 18.34 -6.94
CA MET A 56 -4.87 18.26 -8.25
C MET A 56 -6.35 17.92 -8.08
N LYS A 57 -7.21 18.54 -8.88
CA LYS A 57 -8.64 18.25 -8.89
C LYS A 57 -9.13 17.99 -10.30
N THR A 58 -10.13 17.13 -10.43
CA THR A 58 -10.90 16.99 -11.67
C THR A 58 -11.73 18.25 -11.93
N PRO A 59 -12.25 18.45 -13.15
CA PRO A 59 -13.21 19.51 -13.44
C PRO A 59 -14.47 19.46 -12.54
N SER A 60 -14.92 18.27 -12.15
CA SER A 60 -16.01 18.08 -11.18
C SER A 60 -15.64 18.38 -9.71
N GLY A 61 -14.36 18.62 -9.42
CA GLY A 61 -13.86 18.99 -8.09
C GLY A 61 -13.44 17.80 -7.21
N GLU A 62 -13.41 16.57 -7.74
CA GLU A 62 -12.81 15.41 -7.06
C GLU A 62 -11.31 15.65 -6.85
N ASP A 63 -10.81 15.38 -5.64
CA ASP A 63 -9.37 15.43 -5.35
C ASP A 63 -8.67 14.17 -5.92
N VAL A 64 -7.73 14.38 -6.84
CA VAL A 64 -6.94 13.32 -7.49
C VAL A 64 -5.44 13.45 -7.15
N SER A 65 -5.14 14.06 -6.02
CA SER A 65 -3.80 14.17 -5.45
C SER A 65 -3.06 12.83 -5.45
N ILE A 66 -1.94 12.76 -6.20
CA ILE A 66 -1.10 11.55 -6.28
C ILE A 66 -0.46 11.29 -4.92
N GLY A 67 0.07 12.33 -4.27
CA GLY A 67 0.72 12.23 -2.97
C GLY A 67 -0.18 11.67 -1.89
N THR A 68 -1.36 12.27 -1.71
CA THR A 68 -2.36 11.80 -0.73
C THR A 68 -2.81 10.36 -1.01
N SER A 69 -3.02 9.99 -2.28
CA SER A 69 -3.38 8.62 -2.65
C SER A 69 -2.26 7.62 -2.33
N TRP A 70 -1.03 7.94 -2.70
CA TRP A 70 0.12 7.06 -2.52
C TRP A 70 0.48 6.90 -1.03
N ARG A 71 0.56 8.00 -0.26
CA ARG A 71 1.06 7.97 1.14
C ARG A 71 0.20 7.15 2.11
N THR A 72 -1.04 6.86 1.74
CA THR A 72 -1.98 6.01 2.51
C THR A 72 -1.93 4.54 2.09
N SER A 73 -1.25 4.23 0.97
CA SER A 73 -1.12 2.88 0.44
C SER A 73 -0.09 2.05 1.22
N MET A 74 -0.16 0.73 1.06
CA MET A 74 0.89 -0.15 1.60
C MET A 74 2.24 0.02 0.90
N MET A 75 2.29 0.60 -0.31
CA MET A 75 3.55 0.86 -1.01
C MET A 75 4.39 1.93 -0.30
N ALA A 76 3.76 3.06 0.06
CA ALA A 76 4.40 4.13 0.84
C ALA A 76 4.73 3.72 2.28
N ASN A 77 4.05 2.69 2.79
CA ASN A 77 4.21 2.20 4.16
C ASN A 77 4.90 0.83 4.22
N ALA A 78 5.53 0.38 3.12
CA ALA A 78 6.13 -0.95 3.04
C ALA A 78 7.26 -1.14 4.08
N ALA A 79 8.05 -0.09 4.31
CA ALA A 79 9.09 -0.05 5.33
C ALA A 79 8.57 0.26 6.74
N ARG A 80 7.28 0.63 6.88
CA ARG A 80 6.64 0.99 8.15
C ARG A 80 5.76 -0.11 8.71
N ASP A 81 5.54 -1.18 7.95
CA ASP A 81 4.68 -2.29 8.32
C ASP A 81 5.30 -3.10 9.48
N PRO A 82 4.72 -3.05 10.71
CA PRO A 82 5.25 -3.77 11.86
C PRO A 82 5.14 -5.29 11.71
N TYR A 83 4.20 -5.80 10.90
CA TYR A 83 4.12 -7.22 10.60
C TYR A 83 5.31 -7.66 9.75
N TRP A 84 5.68 -6.85 8.75
CA TRP A 84 6.89 -7.08 7.97
C TRP A 84 8.15 -6.99 8.84
N HIS A 85 8.28 -5.99 9.73
CA HIS A 85 9.41 -5.92 10.68
C HIS A 85 9.54 -7.19 11.51
N ALA A 86 8.43 -7.69 12.03
CA ALA A 86 8.39 -8.92 12.82
C ALA A 86 8.77 -10.15 11.97
N GLY A 87 8.32 -10.21 10.71
CA GLY A 87 8.70 -11.26 9.76
C GLY A 87 10.22 -11.29 9.51
N VAL A 88 10.82 -10.16 9.11
CA VAL A 88 12.27 -10.07 8.89
C VAL A 88 13.04 -10.41 10.16
N ARG A 89 12.58 -9.91 11.32
CA ARG A 89 13.20 -10.22 12.61
C ARG A 89 13.14 -11.70 12.94
N ARG A 90 12.01 -12.37 12.65
CA ARG A 90 11.86 -13.80 12.89
C ARG A 90 12.82 -14.61 12.04
N GLU A 91 12.88 -14.33 10.73
CA GLU A 91 13.81 -15.02 9.82
C GLU A 91 15.27 -14.86 10.27
N VAL A 92 15.67 -13.66 10.69
CA VAL A 92 17.03 -13.41 11.21
C VAL A 92 17.28 -14.12 12.55
N MET A 93 16.28 -14.25 13.41
CA MET A 93 16.42 -14.99 14.66
C MET A 93 16.54 -16.50 14.44
N ASP A 94 15.81 -17.04 13.48
CA ASP A 94 15.84 -18.46 13.14
C ASP A 94 17.11 -18.82 12.34
N HIS A 95 17.65 -17.87 11.55
CA HIS A 95 18.84 -18.04 10.71
C HIS A 95 19.88 -16.93 10.92
N PRO A 96 20.53 -16.84 12.10
CA PRO A 96 21.42 -15.72 12.43
C PRO A 96 22.64 -15.63 11.50
N ALA A 97 23.14 -16.76 10.99
CA ALA A 97 24.26 -16.78 10.04
C ALA A 97 23.90 -16.18 8.67
N ALA A 98 22.61 -16.14 8.31
CA ALA A 98 22.11 -15.57 7.06
C ALA A 98 21.53 -14.15 7.25
N SER A 99 21.80 -13.50 8.39
CA SER A 99 21.16 -12.22 8.75
C SER A 99 21.32 -11.12 7.70
N ALA A 100 22.50 -11.01 7.08
CA ALA A 100 22.76 -9.98 6.06
C ALA A 100 22.00 -10.29 4.76
N ALA A 101 22.06 -11.53 4.29
CA ALA A 101 21.34 -12.00 3.11
C ALA A 101 19.80 -11.87 3.25
N ILE A 102 19.25 -12.16 4.42
CA ILE A 102 17.81 -12.00 4.69
C ILE A 102 17.40 -10.52 4.62
N GLN A 103 18.17 -9.63 5.23
CA GLN A 103 17.88 -8.20 5.17
C GLN A 103 18.00 -7.66 3.74
N ASP A 104 18.99 -8.12 2.97
CA ASP A 104 19.12 -7.77 1.57
C ASP A 104 17.90 -8.21 0.75
N GLU A 105 17.47 -9.46 0.94
CA GLU A 105 16.34 -10.05 0.23
C GLU A 105 15.04 -9.30 0.53
N CYS A 106 14.74 -9.06 1.81
CA CYS A 106 13.51 -8.37 2.21
C CYS A 106 13.48 -6.89 1.78
N SER A 107 14.64 -6.23 1.75
CA SER A 107 14.73 -4.81 1.37
C SER A 107 14.55 -4.57 -0.13
N LYS A 108 14.67 -5.59 -0.99
CA LYS A 108 14.41 -5.48 -2.44
C LYS A 108 13.06 -4.87 -2.78
N CYS A 109 12.02 -5.24 -2.03
CA CYS A 109 10.64 -4.82 -2.28
C CYS A 109 10.13 -3.81 -1.23
N HIS A 110 10.67 -3.82 -0.02
CA HIS A 110 10.17 -2.99 1.08
C HIS A 110 11.00 -1.72 1.36
N MET A 111 12.28 -1.71 1.01
CA MET A 111 13.18 -0.53 1.08
C MET A 111 14.00 -0.38 -0.23
N PRO A 112 13.35 -0.47 -1.41
CA PRO A 112 14.01 -0.68 -2.70
C PRO A 112 15.04 0.39 -3.06
N MET A 113 14.75 1.67 -2.78
CA MET A 113 15.66 2.77 -3.12
C MET A 113 16.96 2.70 -2.32
N ALA A 114 16.86 2.55 -0.99
CA ALA A 114 18.02 2.41 -0.12
C ALA A 114 18.85 1.16 -0.46
N ARG A 115 18.18 0.02 -0.70
CA ARG A 115 18.83 -1.23 -1.12
C ARG A 115 19.56 -1.07 -2.45
N THR A 116 18.95 -0.40 -3.42
CA THR A 116 19.56 -0.16 -4.73
C THR A 116 20.82 0.72 -4.60
N GLU A 117 20.78 1.76 -3.77
CA GLU A 117 21.97 2.56 -3.49
C GLU A 117 23.06 1.76 -2.77
N ALA A 118 22.70 0.90 -1.81
CA ALA A 118 23.66 0.04 -1.14
C ALA A 118 24.41 -0.87 -2.14
N HIS A 119 23.67 -1.51 -3.04
CA HIS A 119 24.24 -2.40 -4.07
C HIS A 119 25.19 -1.68 -5.03
N LEU A 120 24.84 -0.45 -5.43
CA LEU A 120 25.72 0.36 -6.28
C LEU A 120 27.02 0.76 -5.57
N ASN A 121 27.01 0.82 -4.25
CA ASN A 121 28.19 1.07 -3.43
C ASN A 121 28.90 -0.22 -2.98
N GLY A 122 28.51 -1.38 -3.52
CA GLY A 122 29.12 -2.68 -3.19
C GLY A 122 28.73 -3.23 -1.82
N ALA A 123 27.60 -2.79 -1.27
CA ALA A 123 27.05 -3.26 0.01
C ALA A 123 25.70 -3.96 -0.18
N GLU A 124 25.33 -4.79 0.81
CA GLU A 124 23.99 -5.38 0.92
C GLU A 124 23.00 -4.39 1.57
N GLY A 125 21.70 -4.60 1.36
CA GLY A 125 20.66 -3.82 2.03
C GLY A 125 20.52 -4.18 3.51
N GLU A 126 20.38 -3.16 4.37
CA GLU A 126 20.31 -3.33 5.82
C GLU A 126 18.97 -2.83 6.38
N VAL A 127 18.02 -3.75 6.64
CA VAL A 127 16.69 -3.37 7.14
C VAL A 127 16.76 -2.73 8.53
N PHE A 128 17.46 -3.35 9.48
CA PHE A 128 17.44 -2.90 10.87
C PHE A 128 18.24 -1.62 11.11
N ALA A 129 19.20 -1.30 10.24
CA ALA A 129 19.96 -0.06 10.30
C ALA A 129 19.07 1.18 10.10
N HIS A 130 17.96 1.02 9.37
CA HIS A 130 17.00 2.08 9.08
C HIS A 130 15.82 2.13 10.06
N LEU A 131 15.87 1.38 11.17
CA LEU A 131 14.79 1.32 12.17
C LEU A 131 15.24 1.84 13.55
N PRO A 132 14.32 2.39 14.36
CA PRO A 132 12.92 2.63 14.07
C PRO A 132 12.70 3.84 13.15
N VAL A 133 11.72 3.75 12.26
CA VAL A 133 11.40 4.78 11.25
C VAL A 133 11.22 6.17 11.87
N ALA A 134 10.58 6.27 13.03
CA ALA A 134 10.31 7.55 13.69
C ALA A 134 11.56 8.30 14.19
N ARG A 135 12.75 7.68 14.18
CA ARG A 135 13.98 8.28 14.74
C ARG A 135 15.15 8.40 13.77
N ALA A 136 15.18 7.63 12.69
CA ALA A 136 16.26 7.69 11.72
C ALA A 136 15.99 8.82 10.70
N ASP A 137 16.93 9.73 10.50
CA ASP A 137 16.72 10.96 9.71
C ASP A 137 17.76 11.20 8.61
N GLY A 138 18.71 10.28 8.44
CA GLY A 138 19.70 10.33 7.37
C GLY A 138 19.06 10.30 5.98
N ARG A 139 19.81 10.74 4.96
CA ARG A 139 19.32 10.71 3.56
C ARG A 139 18.87 9.31 3.14
N VAL A 140 19.69 8.29 3.43
CA VAL A 140 19.38 6.89 3.10
C VAL A 140 18.21 6.37 3.92
N ASP A 141 18.11 6.75 5.21
CA ASP A 141 16.96 6.38 6.04
C ASP A 141 15.66 6.88 5.44
N ARG A 142 15.63 8.15 5.00
CA ARG A 142 14.46 8.72 4.32
C ARG A 142 14.11 7.96 3.04
N LEU A 143 15.10 7.53 2.25
CA LEU A 143 14.85 6.68 1.07
C LEU A 143 14.33 5.28 1.45
N ALA A 144 14.83 4.69 2.53
CA ALA A 144 14.34 3.41 3.04
C ALA A 144 12.89 3.54 3.51
N HIS A 145 12.59 4.60 4.25
CA HIS A 145 11.29 4.83 4.87
C HIS A 145 10.19 5.13 3.87
N ASP A 146 10.50 5.82 2.77
CA ASP A 146 9.56 6.07 1.68
C ASP A 146 9.01 4.77 1.03
N GLY A 147 9.65 3.63 1.27
CA GLY A 147 9.22 2.34 0.76
C GLY A 147 9.25 2.30 -0.77
N VAL A 148 8.15 1.86 -1.38
CA VAL A 148 7.99 1.84 -2.84
C VAL A 148 7.46 3.20 -3.31
N ALA A 149 8.36 4.04 -3.80
CA ALA A 149 8.13 5.47 -3.97
C ALA A 149 8.27 5.97 -5.43
N CYS A 150 7.94 7.24 -5.64
CA CYS A 150 7.85 7.89 -6.94
C CYS A 150 9.13 7.71 -7.76
N SER A 151 10.28 8.05 -7.19
CA SER A 151 11.56 8.01 -7.88
C SER A 151 12.05 6.58 -8.13
N LEU A 152 11.51 5.55 -7.48
CA LEU A 152 11.75 4.17 -7.86
C LEU A 152 10.94 3.79 -9.10
N CYS A 153 9.61 3.76 -8.96
CA CYS A 153 8.73 3.21 -9.99
C CYS A 153 8.88 3.94 -11.33
N HIS A 154 9.05 5.25 -11.29
CA HIS A 154 9.25 6.06 -12.49
C HIS A 154 10.68 6.01 -13.04
N GLN A 155 11.63 5.31 -12.42
CA GLN A 155 12.96 5.08 -12.99
C GLN A 155 13.17 3.67 -13.54
N ILE A 156 12.27 2.73 -13.25
CA ILE A 156 12.34 1.37 -13.77
C ILE A 156 12.23 1.44 -15.30
N THR A 157 13.23 0.91 -15.98
CA THR A 157 13.30 0.79 -17.45
C THR A 157 12.45 -0.37 -17.95
N ASP A 158 12.27 -0.48 -19.27
CA ASP A 158 11.58 -1.61 -19.91
C ASP A 158 12.43 -2.89 -19.96
N GLN A 159 13.68 -2.84 -19.51
CA GLN A 159 14.60 -3.94 -19.60
C GLN A 159 14.12 -5.14 -18.78
N ASN A 160 14.00 -6.29 -19.45
CA ASN A 160 13.65 -7.60 -18.88
C ASN A 160 12.26 -7.69 -18.23
N LEU A 161 11.42 -6.65 -18.29
CA LEU A 161 10.11 -6.66 -17.62
C LEU A 161 9.26 -7.85 -18.05
N GLY A 162 8.65 -8.53 -17.06
CA GLY A 162 7.81 -9.71 -17.30
C GLY A 162 8.58 -11.02 -17.51
N SER A 163 9.92 -10.97 -17.48
CA SER A 163 10.79 -12.15 -17.52
C SER A 163 11.33 -12.51 -16.13
N PRO A 164 11.81 -13.76 -15.92
CA PRO A 164 12.43 -14.19 -14.66
C PRO A 164 13.51 -13.26 -14.13
N ALA A 165 14.28 -12.62 -15.00
CA ALA A 165 15.35 -11.70 -14.59
C ALA A 165 14.83 -10.41 -13.91
N SER A 166 13.56 -10.04 -14.13
CA SER A 166 12.95 -8.85 -13.51
C SER A 166 12.23 -9.13 -12.20
N PHE A 167 11.90 -10.40 -11.91
CA PHE A 167 11.14 -10.79 -10.73
C PHE A 167 11.97 -10.67 -9.45
N THR A 168 11.32 -10.74 -8.29
CA THR A 168 11.99 -10.70 -6.97
C THR A 168 12.90 -9.48 -6.82
N GLY A 169 12.39 -8.31 -7.20
CA GLY A 169 13.10 -7.03 -7.14
C GLY A 169 14.20 -6.86 -8.20
N GLY A 170 14.24 -7.69 -9.25
CA GLY A 170 15.20 -7.61 -10.36
C GLY A 170 14.97 -6.47 -11.36
N TYR A 171 14.29 -5.39 -10.95
CA TYR A 171 14.06 -4.23 -11.82
C TYR A 171 15.38 -3.56 -12.20
N VAL A 172 15.41 -2.92 -13.37
CA VAL A 172 16.58 -2.15 -13.83
C VAL A 172 16.26 -0.67 -13.85
N VAL A 173 17.06 0.12 -13.14
CA VAL A 173 17.04 1.59 -13.23
C VAL A 173 18.24 2.08 -14.04
N THR A 174 18.13 3.25 -14.65
CA THR A 174 19.23 3.87 -15.38
C THR A 174 20.40 4.13 -14.41
N PRO A 175 21.63 3.61 -14.63
CA PRO A 175 22.73 3.80 -13.69
C PRO A 175 23.18 5.27 -13.55
N PRO A 176 23.88 5.66 -12.48
CA PRO A 176 24.54 6.96 -12.42
C PRO A 176 25.50 7.21 -13.59
N GLY A 177 25.52 8.43 -14.13
CA GLY A 177 26.46 8.85 -15.18
C GLY A 177 26.13 8.40 -16.62
N THR A 178 25.09 7.58 -16.84
CA THR A 178 24.71 7.12 -18.20
C THR A 178 23.78 8.07 -18.94
N ALA A 179 22.91 8.79 -18.21
CA ALA A 179 22.01 9.81 -18.76
C ALA A 179 21.95 11.01 -17.80
N ALA A 180 22.20 12.20 -18.33
CA ALA A 180 22.04 13.47 -17.61
C ALA A 180 21.30 14.47 -18.50
N PRO A 181 20.11 14.95 -18.11
CA PRO A 181 19.33 14.60 -16.89
C PRO A 181 18.76 13.18 -16.93
N ARG A 182 18.54 12.57 -15.76
CA ARG A 182 18.05 11.19 -15.64
C ARG A 182 16.55 11.09 -15.99
N PRO A 183 16.10 10.09 -16.75
CA PRO A 183 14.70 9.95 -17.10
C PRO A 183 13.82 9.61 -15.88
N MET A 184 12.62 10.19 -15.86
CA MET A 184 11.48 9.78 -15.05
C MET A 184 10.35 9.43 -16.01
N PHE A 185 10.09 8.13 -16.15
CA PHE A 185 9.18 7.54 -17.10
C PHE A 185 7.73 7.79 -16.72
N GLY A 186 6.96 8.40 -17.61
CA GLY A 186 5.52 8.55 -17.48
C GLY A 186 4.85 8.27 -18.82
N PRO A 187 3.53 8.08 -18.88
CA PRO A 187 2.88 7.67 -20.12
C PRO A 187 2.48 8.85 -21.02
N PHE A 188 3.04 10.04 -20.78
CA PHE A 188 2.67 11.26 -21.47
C PHE A 188 3.92 11.98 -21.97
N GLN A 189 3.86 12.46 -23.21
CA GLN A 189 4.74 13.53 -23.67
C GLN A 189 4.46 14.83 -22.87
N ILE A 190 5.53 15.43 -22.34
CA ILE A 190 5.47 16.66 -21.55
C ILE A 190 6.08 17.80 -22.35
N GLU A 191 5.43 18.97 -22.35
CA GLU A 191 5.91 20.13 -23.08
C GLU A 191 7.27 20.60 -22.52
N ARG A 192 8.11 21.20 -23.38
CA ARG A 192 9.47 21.64 -23.02
C ARG A 192 9.49 22.61 -21.83
N GLY A 193 8.49 23.49 -21.71
CA GLY A 193 8.39 24.45 -20.61
C GLY A 193 8.18 23.75 -19.25
N VAL A 194 7.21 22.84 -19.17
CA VAL A 194 6.90 22.08 -17.94
C VAL A 194 8.05 21.12 -17.60
N THR A 195 8.66 20.52 -18.63
CA THR A 195 9.88 19.72 -18.50
C THR A 195 11.00 20.47 -17.78
N ALA A 196 11.25 21.74 -18.15
CA ALA A 196 12.29 22.54 -17.53
C ALA A 196 12.04 22.80 -16.03
N ILE A 197 10.78 22.92 -15.61
CA ILE A 197 10.37 23.12 -14.21
C ILE A 197 10.68 21.86 -13.38
N MET A 198 10.22 20.69 -13.85
CA MET A 198 10.50 19.43 -13.16
C MET A 198 12.01 19.20 -13.05
N ARG A 199 12.75 19.45 -14.13
CA ARG A 199 14.20 19.32 -14.16
C ARG A 199 14.90 20.27 -13.19
N SER A 200 14.49 21.54 -13.12
CA SER A 200 15.11 22.50 -12.20
C SER A 200 14.81 22.19 -10.74
N ALA A 201 13.63 21.64 -10.44
CA ALA A 201 13.22 21.31 -9.08
C ALA A 201 13.84 20.00 -8.57
N THR A 202 13.97 19.00 -9.44
CA THR A 202 14.28 17.62 -9.03
C THR A 202 15.56 17.04 -9.63
N GLY A 203 16.12 17.65 -10.68
CA GLY A 203 17.21 17.09 -11.47
C GLY A 203 16.78 16.02 -12.48
N PHE A 204 15.55 15.53 -12.41
CA PHE A 204 15.01 14.51 -13.32
C PHE A 204 14.32 15.08 -14.56
N GLN A 205 14.29 14.27 -15.61
CA GLN A 205 13.71 14.59 -16.90
C GLN A 205 12.46 13.74 -17.15
N PRO A 206 11.25 14.32 -17.19
CA PRO A 206 10.07 13.57 -17.60
C PRO A 206 10.29 13.02 -19.02
N THR A 207 10.06 11.72 -19.16
CA THR A 207 10.32 10.97 -20.40
C THR A 207 9.11 10.09 -20.67
N GLU A 208 8.53 10.18 -21.87
CA GLU A 208 7.41 9.29 -22.21
C GLU A 208 7.91 7.85 -22.35
N ALA A 209 7.25 6.93 -21.66
CA ALA A 209 7.43 5.50 -21.87
C ALA A 209 6.15 4.73 -21.53
N LEU A 210 5.77 3.78 -22.38
CA LEU A 210 4.50 3.05 -22.25
C LEU A 210 4.58 1.85 -21.30
N HIS A 211 5.78 1.35 -20.99
CA HIS A 211 5.96 0.21 -20.09
C HIS A 211 5.46 0.49 -18.67
N VAL A 212 5.37 1.75 -18.26
CA VAL A 212 4.78 2.14 -16.95
C VAL A 212 3.29 1.80 -16.84
N ARG A 213 2.61 1.51 -17.96
CA ARG A 213 1.21 1.07 -18.02
C ARG A 213 1.04 -0.46 -18.11
N GLN A 214 2.14 -1.21 -18.15
CA GLN A 214 2.13 -2.66 -18.32
C GLN A 214 2.19 -3.38 -16.97
N SER A 215 1.45 -4.50 -16.85
CA SER A 215 1.44 -5.35 -15.65
C SER A 215 2.83 -5.84 -15.27
N GLU A 216 3.71 -5.99 -16.25
CA GLU A 216 5.10 -6.42 -16.14
C GLU A 216 5.95 -5.50 -15.25
N LEU A 217 5.61 -4.21 -15.13
CA LEU A 217 6.22 -3.32 -14.14
C LEU A 217 5.93 -3.81 -12.71
N CYS A 218 4.68 -4.16 -12.43
CA CYS A 218 4.24 -4.67 -11.13
C CYS A 218 4.84 -6.05 -10.83
N ALA A 219 5.11 -6.85 -11.87
CA ALA A 219 5.69 -8.18 -11.76
C ALA A 219 7.06 -8.21 -11.08
N THR A 220 7.78 -7.07 -11.08
CA THR A 220 9.10 -6.94 -10.45
C THR A 220 9.06 -7.24 -8.96
N CYS A 221 8.02 -6.78 -8.26
CA CYS A 221 7.81 -7.07 -6.84
C CYS A 221 6.68 -8.09 -6.58
N HIS A 222 5.71 -8.21 -7.50
CA HIS A 222 4.57 -9.13 -7.38
C HIS A 222 4.77 -10.49 -8.08
N THR A 223 6.04 -10.89 -8.22
CA THR A 223 6.48 -12.27 -8.44
C THR A 223 7.67 -12.52 -7.51
N LEU A 224 7.41 -13.19 -6.39
CA LEU A 224 8.40 -13.45 -5.36
C LEU A 224 8.73 -14.94 -5.32
N ILE A 225 9.99 -15.25 -5.64
CA ILE A 225 10.54 -16.60 -5.56
C ILE A 225 11.66 -16.54 -4.53
N THR A 226 11.40 -17.10 -3.34
CA THR A 226 12.33 -17.06 -2.22
C THR A 226 13.17 -18.33 -2.15
N LYS A 227 14.31 -18.24 -1.47
CA LYS A 227 15.17 -19.37 -1.15
C LYS A 227 14.88 -19.83 0.27
N ALA A 228 14.49 -21.09 0.43
CA ALA A 228 14.29 -21.69 1.74
C ALA A 228 15.64 -21.96 2.39
N LEU A 229 15.79 -21.59 3.66
CA LEU A 229 17.01 -21.81 4.43
C LEU A 229 16.86 -23.02 5.35
N GLY A 230 17.90 -23.85 5.41
CA GLY A 230 18.00 -24.93 6.38
C GLY A 230 18.44 -24.43 7.76
N PRO A 231 18.51 -25.32 8.77
CA PRO A 231 18.92 -24.96 10.13
C PRO A 231 20.29 -24.26 10.23
N ASN A 232 21.19 -24.54 9.28
CA ASN A 232 22.54 -23.95 9.24
C ASN A 232 22.62 -22.67 8.38
N GLY A 233 21.50 -22.21 7.80
CA GLY A 233 21.46 -21.06 6.89
C GLY A 233 21.80 -21.39 5.43
N ASP A 234 22.05 -22.65 5.10
CA ASP A 234 22.26 -23.09 3.71
C ASP A 234 20.94 -23.05 2.93
N VAL A 235 21.01 -22.72 1.64
CA VAL A 235 19.84 -22.79 0.76
C VAL A 235 19.47 -24.25 0.49
N ILE A 236 18.26 -24.65 0.86
CA ILE A 236 17.75 -26.02 0.73
C ILE A 236 16.64 -26.17 -0.32
N GLY A 237 16.20 -25.07 -0.91
CA GLY A 237 15.20 -25.08 -1.96
C GLY A 237 14.78 -23.69 -2.40
N GLU A 238 13.93 -23.64 -3.42
CA GLU A 238 13.28 -22.42 -3.89
C GLU A 238 11.76 -22.57 -3.82
N LEU A 239 11.08 -21.51 -3.42
CA LEU A 239 9.64 -21.48 -3.23
C LEU A 239 9.05 -20.28 -3.97
N PRO A 240 8.11 -20.49 -4.92
CA PRO A 240 7.29 -19.41 -5.45
C PRO A 240 6.29 -18.94 -4.38
N GLU A 241 6.76 -18.08 -3.47
CA GLU A 241 5.99 -17.62 -2.31
C GLU A 241 4.80 -16.74 -2.73
N GLN A 242 5.00 -15.83 -3.67
CA GLN A 242 3.93 -14.93 -4.15
C GLN A 242 3.93 -14.88 -5.66
N MET A 243 2.82 -15.31 -6.28
CA MET A 243 2.67 -15.35 -7.73
C MET A 243 1.51 -14.51 -8.32
N PRO A 244 1.08 -13.34 -7.76
CA PRO A 244 -0.03 -12.57 -8.32
C PRO A 244 0.09 -12.26 -9.81
N PHE A 245 1.28 -11.89 -10.30
CA PHE A 245 1.47 -11.60 -11.72
C PHE A 245 1.29 -12.87 -12.58
N GLN A 246 1.77 -14.03 -12.12
CA GLN A 246 1.58 -15.27 -12.89
C GLN A 246 0.14 -15.76 -12.84
N GLU A 247 -0.53 -15.61 -11.71
CA GLU A 247 -1.97 -15.86 -11.61
C GLU A 247 -2.75 -14.97 -12.59
N TRP A 248 -2.38 -13.69 -12.68
CA TRP A 248 -2.92 -12.78 -13.68
C TRP A 248 -2.61 -13.18 -15.11
N LYS A 249 -1.37 -13.54 -15.40
CA LYS A 249 -0.92 -13.95 -16.73
C LYS A 249 -1.68 -15.17 -17.27
N HIS A 250 -2.25 -15.99 -16.38
CA HIS A 250 -3.04 -17.18 -16.72
C HIS A 250 -4.55 -17.00 -16.53
N SER A 251 -5.04 -15.78 -16.32
CA SER A 251 -6.46 -15.49 -16.20
C SER A 251 -7.05 -14.93 -17.51
N ALA A 252 -8.38 -14.84 -17.57
CA ALA A 252 -9.09 -14.22 -18.69
C ALA A 252 -8.74 -12.73 -18.88
N TYR A 253 -8.17 -12.06 -17.85
CA TYR A 253 -7.92 -10.62 -17.88
C TYR A 253 -6.82 -10.24 -18.88
N VAL A 254 -5.92 -11.17 -19.22
CA VAL A 254 -4.94 -10.95 -20.29
C VAL A 254 -5.65 -10.80 -21.63
N SER A 255 -6.57 -11.70 -21.97
CA SER A 255 -7.35 -11.62 -23.21
C SER A 255 -8.36 -10.49 -23.22
N GLU A 256 -8.78 -10.00 -22.06
CA GLU A 256 -9.65 -8.82 -21.92
C GLU A 256 -8.87 -7.49 -21.91
N GLU A 257 -7.54 -7.52 -22.06
CA GLU A 257 -6.66 -6.34 -22.01
C GLU A 257 -6.74 -5.56 -20.68
N ARG A 258 -7.04 -6.25 -19.59
CA ARG A 258 -7.16 -5.68 -18.23
C ARG A 258 -5.87 -5.86 -17.46
N SER A 259 -5.01 -4.84 -17.48
CA SER A 259 -3.74 -4.82 -16.73
C SER A 259 -3.92 -4.69 -15.22
N CYS A 260 -2.84 -4.93 -14.45
CA CYS A 260 -2.82 -4.64 -13.01
C CYS A 260 -3.26 -3.19 -12.72
N GLN A 261 -2.74 -2.24 -13.49
CA GLN A 261 -3.07 -0.82 -13.39
C GLN A 261 -4.54 -0.53 -13.65
N SER A 262 -5.21 -1.27 -14.54
CA SER A 262 -6.62 -1.04 -14.86
C SER A 262 -7.54 -1.13 -13.63
N CYS A 263 -7.18 -1.99 -12.66
CA CYS A 263 -7.92 -2.18 -11.42
C CYS A 263 -7.29 -1.44 -10.24
N HIS A 264 -5.96 -1.51 -10.09
CA HIS A 264 -5.27 -0.96 -8.92
C HIS A 264 -4.89 0.53 -9.05
N MET A 265 -4.94 1.07 -10.27
CA MET A 265 -4.67 2.47 -10.60
C MET A 265 -5.76 3.04 -11.53
N PRO A 266 -7.04 3.02 -11.11
CA PRO A 266 -8.16 3.28 -12.01
C PRO A 266 -8.07 4.68 -12.62
N VAL A 267 -8.31 4.73 -13.93
CA VAL A 267 -8.20 5.95 -14.74
C VAL A 267 -9.29 6.96 -14.36
N VAL A 268 -8.91 8.23 -14.24
CA VAL A 268 -9.84 9.36 -14.14
C VAL A 268 -10.47 9.56 -15.52
N GLN A 269 -11.80 9.56 -15.57
CA GLN A 269 -12.55 9.66 -16.82
C GLN A 269 -12.51 11.08 -17.42
N GLU A 270 -12.45 12.10 -16.55
CA GLU A 270 -12.34 13.50 -16.95
C GLU A 270 -10.89 13.86 -17.31
N GLU A 271 -10.71 14.77 -18.28
CA GLU A 271 -9.39 15.35 -18.54
C GLU A 271 -8.90 16.12 -17.33
N THR A 272 -7.78 15.68 -16.76
CA THR A 272 -7.32 16.15 -15.45
C THR A 272 -5.83 16.46 -15.50
N PRO A 273 -5.38 17.57 -14.89
CA PRO A 273 -3.96 17.88 -14.84
C PRO A 273 -3.19 16.83 -14.03
N ILE A 274 -2.01 16.46 -14.51
CA ILE A 274 -1.09 15.51 -13.83
C ILE A 274 -0.11 16.21 -12.87
N ALA A 275 -0.17 17.54 -12.79
CA ALA A 275 0.60 18.38 -11.88
C ALA A 275 -0.21 19.66 -11.53
N SER A 276 -0.06 20.17 -10.32
CA SER A 276 -0.71 21.40 -9.86
C SER A 276 -0.07 22.67 -10.40
N VAL A 277 1.19 22.59 -10.85
CA VAL A 277 1.95 23.73 -11.40
C VAL A 277 1.97 23.64 -12.92
N LEU A 278 1.25 24.55 -13.60
CA LEU A 278 1.20 24.65 -15.06
C LEU A 278 0.85 23.32 -15.76
N GLY A 279 0.10 22.43 -15.08
CA GLY A 279 -0.30 21.14 -15.63
C GLY A 279 -1.43 21.30 -16.65
N ALA A 280 -1.17 20.93 -17.90
CA ALA A 280 -2.23 20.76 -18.89
C ALA A 280 -3.11 19.54 -18.54
N PRO A 281 -4.45 19.66 -18.62
CA PRO A 281 -5.37 18.53 -18.50
C PRO A 281 -5.07 17.44 -19.54
N ARG A 282 -5.14 16.18 -19.14
CA ARG A 282 -4.86 15.02 -19.99
C ARG A 282 -5.89 13.91 -19.76
N LYS A 283 -6.25 13.18 -20.82
CA LYS A 283 -7.00 11.91 -20.69
C LYS A 283 -6.09 10.81 -20.18
N GLY A 284 -6.65 9.86 -19.44
CA GLY A 284 -5.88 8.68 -19.02
C GLY A 284 -4.99 8.90 -17.80
N PHE A 285 -5.29 9.90 -16.96
CA PHE A 285 -4.64 10.04 -15.65
C PHE A 285 -4.95 8.80 -14.82
N ALA A 286 -3.92 8.09 -14.34
CA ALA A 286 -4.06 6.91 -13.50
C ALA A 286 -3.95 7.30 -12.02
N ARG A 287 -4.94 6.93 -11.20
CA ARG A 287 -4.89 7.17 -9.76
C ARG A 287 -3.79 6.34 -9.10
N HIS A 288 -3.16 6.89 -8.08
CA HIS A 288 -2.11 6.21 -7.31
C HIS A 288 -2.66 5.66 -5.99
N THR A 289 -3.84 5.07 -6.03
CA THR A 289 -4.54 4.53 -4.84
C THR A 289 -4.01 3.16 -4.42
N PHE A 290 -3.58 2.32 -5.38
CA PHE A 290 -3.00 1.00 -5.15
C PHE A 290 -3.83 0.13 -4.20
N VAL A 291 -5.15 0.12 -4.41
CA VAL A 291 -6.08 -0.55 -3.49
C VAL A 291 -5.77 -2.05 -3.39
N GLY A 292 -5.79 -2.59 -2.18
CA GLY A 292 -5.53 -4.01 -1.93
C GLY A 292 -6.61 -4.61 -1.02
N GLY A 293 -6.19 -5.47 -0.09
CA GLY A 293 -7.08 -6.08 0.92
C GLY A 293 -6.73 -5.79 2.38
N ASN A 294 -5.62 -5.09 2.67
CA ASN A 294 -5.09 -5.00 4.03
C ASN A 294 -5.62 -3.79 4.82
N PHE A 295 -6.95 -3.67 4.93
CA PHE A 295 -7.58 -2.61 5.72
C PHE A 295 -7.17 -2.67 7.20
N PHE A 296 -6.84 -3.86 7.71
CA PHE A 296 -6.35 -4.05 9.07
C PHE A 296 -5.01 -3.33 9.29
N MET A 297 -4.04 -3.55 8.41
CA MET A 297 -2.75 -2.86 8.52
C MET A 297 -2.88 -1.36 8.30
N GLN A 298 -3.74 -0.90 7.40
CA GLN A 298 -4.03 0.53 7.26
C GLN A 298 -4.59 1.13 8.56
N ARG A 299 -5.48 0.43 9.27
CA ARG A 299 -5.96 0.86 10.61
C ARG A 299 -4.84 0.90 11.65
N MET A 300 -3.95 -0.10 11.64
CA MET A 300 -2.80 -0.14 12.55
C MET A 300 -1.85 1.04 12.29
N LEU A 301 -1.50 1.28 11.02
CA LEU A 301 -0.70 2.42 10.58
C LEU A 301 -1.33 3.75 10.99
N GLY A 302 -2.64 3.92 10.79
CA GLY A 302 -3.36 5.12 11.22
C GLY A 302 -3.38 5.31 12.73
N ARG A 303 -3.58 4.23 13.50
CA ARG A 303 -3.64 4.26 14.97
C ARG A 303 -2.28 4.57 15.61
N TYR A 304 -1.21 4.01 15.07
CA TYR A 304 0.15 4.14 15.61
C TYR A 304 1.04 5.03 14.73
N ARG A 305 0.44 6.04 14.09
CA ARG A 305 1.10 6.84 13.04
C ARG A 305 2.42 7.47 13.51
N ASP A 306 2.44 7.98 14.74
CA ASP A 306 3.59 8.71 15.28
C ASP A 306 4.74 7.74 15.61
N ASP A 307 4.43 6.57 16.17
CA ASP A 307 5.42 5.53 16.48
C ASP A 307 5.99 4.87 15.23
N LEU A 308 5.16 4.72 14.18
CA LEU A 308 5.54 4.09 12.91
C LEU A 308 6.03 5.11 11.86
N GLY A 309 6.04 6.40 12.19
CA GLY A 309 6.48 7.48 11.29
C GLY A 309 5.64 7.62 10.02
N VAL A 310 4.34 7.31 10.08
CA VAL A 310 3.41 7.38 8.94
C VAL A 310 3.12 8.85 8.60
N LEU A 311 3.28 9.21 7.33
CA LEU A 311 3.17 10.60 6.83
C LEU A 311 1.74 11.04 6.51
N ALA A 312 0.83 10.09 6.31
CA ALA A 312 -0.57 10.37 6.04
C ALA A 312 -1.27 10.92 7.28
N THR A 313 -2.27 11.79 7.08
CA THR A 313 -3.12 12.24 8.19
C THR A 313 -4.08 11.13 8.62
N VAL A 314 -4.70 11.29 9.80
CA VAL A 314 -5.73 10.35 10.29
C VAL A 314 -6.90 10.26 9.32
N ASP A 315 -7.42 11.40 8.85
CA ASP A 315 -8.54 11.45 7.92
C ASP A 315 -8.23 10.77 6.59
N GLU A 316 -7.00 10.91 6.10
CA GLU A 316 -6.55 10.25 4.87
C GLU A 316 -6.44 8.74 5.05
N MET A 317 -5.89 8.27 6.16
CA MET A 317 -5.83 6.85 6.49
C MET A 317 -7.23 6.25 6.63
N ASP A 318 -8.16 6.96 7.29
CA ASP A 318 -9.55 6.54 7.44
C ASP A 318 -10.27 6.47 6.09
N ALA A 319 -10.01 7.42 5.19
CA ALA A 319 -10.53 7.39 3.83
C ALA A 319 -9.97 6.19 3.04
N ALA A 320 -8.67 5.91 3.15
CA ALA A 320 -8.06 4.75 2.52
C ALA A 320 -8.60 3.42 3.05
N VAL A 321 -8.82 3.30 4.37
CA VAL A 321 -9.46 2.14 5.00
C VAL A 321 -10.87 1.93 4.44
N LYS A 322 -11.67 2.99 4.33
CA LYS A 322 -13.03 2.92 3.75
C LYS A 322 -13.00 2.50 2.28
N ALA A 323 -12.06 3.04 1.50
CA ALA A 323 -11.88 2.67 0.11
C ALA A 323 -11.48 1.18 -0.05
N THR A 324 -10.55 0.69 0.78
CA THR A 324 -10.17 -0.73 0.80
C THR A 324 -11.35 -1.63 1.17
N LEU A 325 -12.14 -1.27 2.19
CA LEU A 325 -13.34 -2.03 2.56
C LEU A 325 -14.38 -2.05 1.43
N ASN A 326 -14.64 -0.91 0.80
CA ASN A 326 -15.55 -0.83 -0.34
C ASN A 326 -15.06 -1.71 -1.50
N ASN A 327 -13.77 -1.69 -1.82
CA ASN A 327 -13.18 -2.56 -2.83
C ASN A 327 -13.41 -4.05 -2.49
N LEU A 328 -13.10 -4.45 -1.26
CA LEU A 328 -13.32 -5.82 -0.78
C LEU A 328 -14.79 -6.24 -0.90
N GLN A 329 -15.73 -5.36 -0.55
CA GLN A 329 -17.16 -5.67 -0.54
C GLN A 329 -17.82 -5.68 -1.92
N THR A 330 -17.27 -4.98 -2.91
CA THR A 330 -17.97 -4.72 -4.19
C THR A 330 -17.24 -5.24 -5.41
N SER A 331 -15.93 -5.43 -5.32
CA SER A 331 -15.05 -5.64 -6.49
C SER A 331 -14.14 -6.87 -6.38
N THR A 332 -14.30 -7.73 -5.37
CA THR A 332 -13.45 -8.93 -5.20
C THR A 332 -14.15 -10.23 -5.56
N ALA A 333 -15.31 -10.49 -4.98
CA ALA A 333 -16.12 -11.67 -5.28
C ALA A 333 -17.61 -11.39 -5.11
N ARG A 334 -18.43 -12.19 -5.79
CA ARG A 334 -19.86 -12.30 -5.54
C ARG A 334 -20.17 -13.71 -5.05
N VAL A 335 -21.06 -13.81 -4.07
CA VAL A 335 -21.52 -15.09 -3.52
C VAL A 335 -23.02 -15.20 -3.78
N PHE A 336 -23.43 -16.31 -4.37
CA PHE A 336 -24.81 -16.60 -4.73
C PHE A 336 -25.25 -17.90 -4.07
N VAL A 337 -26.51 -17.97 -3.67
CA VAL A 337 -27.20 -19.22 -3.36
C VAL A 337 -28.13 -19.49 -4.54
N ASP A 338 -27.68 -20.32 -5.48
CA ASP A 338 -28.41 -20.56 -6.73
C ASP A 338 -29.63 -21.48 -6.51
N ARG A 339 -29.52 -22.41 -5.57
CA ARG A 339 -30.59 -23.34 -5.19
C ARG A 339 -30.61 -23.49 -3.68
N ALA A 340 -31.80 -23.58 -3.10
CA ALA A 340 -32.01 -23.93 -1.71
C ALA A 340 -33.32 -24.72 -1.57
N GLU A 341 -33.24 -26.01 -1.26
CA GLU A 341 -34.40 -26.89 -1.18
C GLU A 341 -34.38 -27.74 0.09
N LEU A 342 -35.53 -27.79 0.76
CA LEU A 342 -35.75 -28.66 1.90
C LEU A 342 -36.45 -29.93 1.42
N SER A 343 -35.75 -31.08 1.51
CA SER A 343 -36.30 -32.39 1.14
C SER A 343 -35.95 -33.43 2.19
N ASN A 344 -36.94 -34.20 2.64
CA ASN A 344 -36.78 -35.26 3.64
C ASN A 344 -36.02 -34.80 4.91
N GLY A 345 -36.28 -33.57 5.36
CA GLY A 345 -35.63 -32.98 6.55
C GLY A 345 -34.18 -32.53 6.33
N ARG A 346 -33.68 -32.50 5.08
CA ARG A 346 -32.34 -32.00 4.72
C ARG A 346 -32.47 -30.77 3.83
N LEU A 347 -31.74 -29.71 4.17
CA LEU A 347 -31.57 -28.54 3.32
C LEU A 347 -30.39 -28.81 2.39
N LEU A 348 -30.63 -28.77 1.08
CA LEU A 348 -29.60 -28.76 0.05
C LEU A 348 -29.50 -27.35 -0.50
N ALA A 349 -28.30 -26.78 -0.49
CA ALA A 349 -28.05 -25.44 -1.02
C ALA A 349 -26.80 -25.43 -1.91
N ASP A 350 -26.95 -24.89 -3.11
CA ASP A 350 -25.85 -24.74 -4.06
C ASP A 350 -25.31 -23.31 -3.94
N VAL A 351 -24.05 -23.19 -3.51
CA VAL A 351 -23.36 -21.91 -3.36
C VAL A 351 -22.40 -21.72 -4.53
N ARG A 352 -22.56 -20.62 -5.28
CA ARG A 352 -21.65 -20.23 -6.35
C ARG A 352 -20.87 -18.99 -5.95
N ILE A 353 -19.56 -19.04 -6.13
CA ILE A 353 -18.65 -17.93 -5.91
C ILE A 353 -18.12 -17.47 -7.27
N GLU A 354 -18.28 -16.19 -7.58
CA GLU A 354 -17.70 -15.54 -8.75
C GLU A 354 -16.51 -14.71 -8.28
N ASN A 355 -15.29 -15.06 -8.72
CA ASN A 355 -14.10 -14.25 -8.49
C ASN A 355 -14.06 -13.11 -9.53
N LEU A 356 -14.07 -11.87 -9.05
CA LEU A 356 -14.02 -10.66 -9.88
C LEU A 356 -12.59 -10.11 -10.04
N THR A 357 -11.59 -10.83 -9.53
CA THR A 357 -10.19 -10.44 -9.64
C THR A 357 -9.53 -11.13 -10.83
N GLY A 358 -8.51 -10.48 -11.39
CA GLY A 358 -7.72 -11.05 -12.46
C GLY A 358 -6.72 -12.10 -12.00
N HIS A 359 -6.70 -12.50 -10.73
CA HIS A 359 -5.74 -13.42 -10.12
C HIS A 359 -6.47 -14.33 -9.11
N LYS A 360 -5.77 -15.10 -8.26
CA LYS A 360 -6.46 -15.87 -7.21
C LYS A 360 -7.06 -14.95 -6.15
N LEU A 361 -8.11 -15.41 -5.48
CA LEU A 361 -8.67 -14.73 -4.31
C LEU A 361 -8.63 -15.68 -3.10
N PRO A 362 -7.79 -15.39 -2.09
CA PRO A 362 -6.78 -14.32 -2.03
C PRO A 362 -5.53 -14.65 -2.86
N THR A 363 -4.80 -13.61 -3.27
CA THR A 363 -3.46 -13.72 -3.90
C THR A 363 -2.36 -13.16 -2.99
N GLY A 364 -1.10 -13.43 -3.33
CA GLY A 364 0.08 -12.86 -2.71
C GLY A 364 0.53 -13.67 -1.49
N TYR A 365 0.77 -12.98 -0.39
CA TYR A 365 1.30 -13.57 0.85
C TYR A 365 0.50 -14.82 1.31
N PRO A 366 1.16 -15.98 1.52
CA PRO A 366 0.48 -17.28 1.69
C PRO A 366 -0.34 -17.44 2.96
N SER A 367 -0.24 -16.55 3.96
CA SER A 367 -1.10 -16.63 5.16
C SER A 367 -2.48 -15.97 4.97
N ARG A 368 -2.74 -15.37 3.81
CA ARG A 368 -4.06 -14.82 3.49
C ARG A 368 -5.06 -15.95 3.30
N ARG A 369 -6.22 -15.81 3.93
CA ARG A 369 -7.31 -16.80 3.90
C ARG A 369 -8.59 -16.16 3.38
N ALA A 370 -9.34 -16.90 2.58
CA ALA A 370 -10.75 -16.64 2.32
C ALA A 370 -11.49 -17.95 2.52
N TRP A 371 -12.67 -17.88 3.15
CA TRP A 371 -13.52 -19.03 3.43
C TRP A 371 -14.98 -18.56 3.44
N LEU A 372 -15.92 -19.51 3.38
CA LEU A 372 -17.34 -19.25 3.56
C LEU A 372 -17.75 -19.39 5.03
N HIS A 373 -18.32 -18.33 5.61
CA HIS A 373 -19.08 -18.43 6.86
C HIS A 373 -20.56 -18.68 6.53
N VAL A 374 -21.02 -19.90 6.73
CA VAL A 374 -22.38 -20.33 6.35
C VAL A 374 -23.24 -20.45 7.60
N THR A 375 -24.40 -19.80 7.61
CA THR A 375 -25.40 -19.96 8.67
C THR A 375 -26.77 -20.30 8.10
N VAL A 376 -27.45 -21.27 8.72
CA VAL A 376 -28.86 -21.60 8.45
C VAL A 376 -29.65 -21.27 9.69
N ARG A 377 -30.71 -20.47 9.55
CA ARG A 377 -31.59 -20.04 10.64
C ARG A 377 -33.01 -20.54 10.43
N ASP A 378 -33.66 -20.93 11.53
CA ASP A 378 -35.08 -21.24 11.49
C ASP A 378 -35.95 -19.97 11.43
N ARG A 379 -37.27 -20.13 11.32
CA ARG A 379 -38.24 -19.02 11.25
C ARG A 379 -38.22 -18.06 12.45
N SER A 380 -37.69 -18.50 13.59
CA SER A 380 -37.54 -17.67 14.80
C SER A 380 -36.20 -16.93 14.85
N GLY A 381 -35.34 -17.12 13.83
CA GLY A 381 -34.01 -16.54 13.75
C GLY A 381 -32.93 -17.34 14.47
N ARG A 382 -33.26 -18.52 15.05
CA ARG A 382 -32.29 -19.36 15.75
C ARG A 382 -31.43 -20.12 14.73
N THR A 383 -30.11 -20.06 14.91
CA THR A 383 -29.14 -20.82 14.11
C THR A 383 -29.31 -22.33 14.32
N VAL A 384 -29.59 -23.07 13.24
CA VAL A 384 -29.73 -24.54 13.23
C VAL A 384 -28.54 -25.23 12.56
N PHE A 385 -27.74 -24.49 11.80
CA PHE A 385 -26.46 -24.92 11.25
C PHE A 385 -25.54 -23.71 11.13
N GLU A 386 -24.27 -23.91 11.44
CA GLU A 386 -23.21 -22.92 11.27
C GLU A 386 -21.89 -23.63 11.00
N SER A 387 -21.14 -23.14 10.00
CA SER A 387 -19.81 -23.61 9.63
C SER A 387 -18.93 -22.39 9.29
N GLY A 388 -17.65 -22.45 9.66
CA GLY A 388 -16.68 -21.39 9.36
C GLY A 388 -16.82 -20.14 10.25
N ALA A 389 -17.39 -20.29 11.46
CA ALA A 389 -17.50 -19.18 12.41
C ALA A 389 -16.13 -18.77 12.97
N VAL A 390 -15.93 -17.47 13.18
CA VAL A 390 -14.68 -16.94 13.74
C VAL A 390 -14.83 -16.73 15.24
N ASP A 391 -13.88 -17.25 16.02
CA ASP A 391 -13.83 -17.03 17.47
C ASP A 391 -13.17 -15.68 17.83
N PRO A 392 -13.25 -15.22 19.10
CA PRO A 392 -12.61 -13.96 19.51
C PRO A 392 -11.08 -13.92 19.37
N ARG A 393 -10.42 -15.07 19.18
CA ARG A 393 -8.97 -15.18 18.92
C ARG A 393 -8.65 -15.13 17.43
N GLY A 394 -9.66 -15.13 16.55
CA GLY A 394 -9.52 -15.14 15.11
C GLY A 394 -9.36 -16.53 14.49
N SER A 395 -9.59 -17.60 15.26
CA SER A 395 -9.60 -18.97 14.74
C SER A 395 -10.92 -19.27 14.06
N ILE A 396 -10.88 -20.02 12.96
CA ILE A 396 -12.04 -20.45 12.19
C ILE A 396 -12.47 -21.83 12.70
N ALA A 397 -13.69 -21.94 13.21
CA ALA A 397 -14.23 -23.20 13.69
C ALA A 397 -14.33 -24.22 12.55
N GLY A 398 -13.67 -25.37 12.73
CA GLY A 398 -13.57 -26.43 11.72
C GLY A 398 -12.34 -26.36 10.83
N ASN A 399 -11.52 -25.30 10.91
CA ASN A 399 -10.26 -25.23 10.16
C ASN A 399 -9.18 -26.09 10.84
N ASP A 400 -8.74 -27.14 10.16
CA ASP A 400 -7.72 -28.09 10.62
C ASP A 400 -6.39 -27.38 10.91
N ASN A 401 -6.03 -26.36 10.13
CA ASN A 401 -4.77 -25.64 10.32
C ASN A 401 -4.75 -24.78 11.60
N ASP A 402 -5.91 -24.30 12.05
CA ASP A 402 -6.03 -23.57 13.32
C ASP A 402 -5.97 -24.52 14.54
N MET A 403 -6.31 -25.80 14.36
CA MET A 403 -6.21 -26.84 15.39
C MET A 403 -4.82 -27.47 15.46
N ASN A 404 -4.16 -27.62 14.30
CA ASN A 404 -2.81 -28.14 14.17
C ASN A 404 -2.10 -27.44 13.00
N ALA A 405 -1.04 -26.69 13.29
CA ALA A 405 -0.28 -25.93 12.30
C ALA A 405 0.37 -26.80 11.20
N HIS A 406 0.51 -28.11 11.42
CA HIS A 406 1.03 -29.05 10.42
C HIS A 406 -0.06 -29.70 9.56
N SER A 407 -1.34 -29.47 9.89
CA SER A 407 -2.46 -29.95 9.09
C SER A 407 -2.74 -28.99 7.94
N VAL A 408 -3.17 -29.58 6.82
CA VAL A 408 -3.63 -28.86 5.63
C VAL A 408 -5.15 -28.99 5.57
N GLU A 409 -5.84 -27.87 5.40
CA GLU A 409 -7.30 -27.87 5.24
C GLU A 409 -7.68 -28.63 3.95
N PRO A 410 -8.55 -29.66 4.03
CA PRO A 410 -9.05 -30.33 2.86
C PRO A 410 -9.98 -29.43 2.02
N HIS A 411 -9.92 -29.57 0.70
CA HIS A 411 -10.83 -28.86 -0.19
C HIS A 411 -12.19 -29.57 -0.26
N TYR A 412 -13.24 -28.96 0.29
CA TYR A 412 -14.59 -29.49 0.29
C TYR A 412 -15.43 -28.93 -0.87
N THR A 413 -15.83 -29.80 -1.79
CA THR A 413 -16.87 -29.47 -2.79
C THR A 413 -18.29 -29.59 -2.24
N GLU A 414 -18.46 -30.18 -1.05
CA GLU A 414 -19.74 -30.33 -0.35
C GLU A 414 -19.54 -30.26 1.17
N ILE A 415 -20.29 -29.37 1.84
CA ILE A 415 -20.29 -29.21 3.30
C ILE A 415 -21.50 -29.95 3.89
N ARG A 416 -21.22 -31.05 4.59
CA ARG A 416 -22.22 -31.91 5.24
C ARG A 416 -22.24 -31.77 6.76
N GLN A 417 -21.13 -31.31 7.35
CA GLN A 417 -20.95 -31.18 8.79
C GLN A 417 -20.50 -29.76 9.16
N ARG A 418 -20.73 -29.36 10.42
CA ARG A 418 -20.48 -27.99 10.90
C ARG A 418 -18.99 -27.66 11.02
N ASP A 419 -18.18 -28.69 11.15
CA ASP A 419 -16.73 -28.65 11.27
C ASP A 419 -16.01 -28.75 9.91
N GLN A 420 -16.74 -28.81 8.79
CA GLN A 420 -16.15 -28.73 7.45
C GLN A 420 -16.17 -27.27 7.00
N VAL A 421 -15.03 -26.75 6.51
CA VAL A 421 -14.85 -25.36 6.09
C VAL A 421 -14.31 -25.31 4.67
N GLN A 422 -14.88 -24.46 3.82
CA GLN A 422 -14.43 -24.25 2.44
C GLN A 422 -13.92 -22.83 2.23
#